data_AF-A0AAV9UDN7-F1
#
_entry.id   AF-A0AAV9UDN7-F1
#
_cell.length_a   1.000
_cell.length_b   1.000
_cell.length_c   1.000
_cell.angle_alpha   90.00
_cell.angle_beta   90.00
_cell.angle_gamma   90.00
#
_symmetry.space_group_name_H-M   'P 1'
#
loop_
_entity.id
_entity.type
_entity.pdbx_description
1 polymer ?
#
loop_
_entity_poly.entity_id
_entity_poly.type
_entity_poly.pdbx_seq_one_letter_code
_entity_poly.pdbx_strand_id
1 'polypeptide(L)'
;MDDAKSSIFSRHLRSNASNNTPFTTYTPAPTMSPPFQSKPSPVTYQAPLLFPEMLLPEPMFKPIPWENIKPAGKCEVGPKNPRHTDDDLLKGGDGENIDDILASMGGDGSIPLDDEEMDNSDPSLDTNEEQTAQIKYTPYTFVSTTSLLATLVDTLCNTPTTPPAICLRVEGIEVSRYGTISILAIHIIPQNENYLIDVLKLRALAFNTPGAIFKNKTLKTILEDPEIPLLLFDCRKDNDALVNLFEVQMNNVIDIQLLHTACEPQPQERELVMSLSGILEQKALLDWRELQAWRVNKLVTSCLSAEENRDDRWIFNQRPLNPQVAEACLQDLIVLNKVFVFHCRLLSNMGRNHWKPRIRDETLKRLALSDDPHYDACEVNYARWAPEGWKHLTD
;
A
#
# COMPACT_ATOMS: atom_id res chain seq x y z
N MET A 1 -25.82 -74.38 27.32
CA MET A 1 -24.79 -73.36 27.55
C MET A 1 -25.42 -71.98 27.38
N ASP A 2 -26.43 -71.69 28.22
CA ASP A 2 -26.37 -70.78 29.39
C ASP A 2 -25.59 -69.45 29.20
N ASP A 3 -25.96 -68.28 29.75
CA ASP A 3 -27.20 -67.57 30.20
C ASP A 3 -26.77 -66.05 30.19
N ALA A 4 -27.55 -64.97 30.37
CA ALA A 4 -28.88 -64.80 30.93
C ALA A 4 -29.59 -63.51 30.44
N LYS A 5 -30.94 -63.57 30.50
CA LYS A 5 -31.93 -62.62 31.05
C LYS A 5 -31.58 -61.09 31.03
N SER A 6 -32.40 -60.20 30.44
CA SER A 6 -33.83 -59.88 30.75
C SER A 6 -34.01 -59.32 32.18
N SER A 7 -34.81 -58.29 32.52
CA SER A 7 -36.10 -57.78 32.03
C SER A 7 -36.21 -56.27 32.40
N ILE A 8 -36.73 -55.31 31.63
CA ILE A 8 -38.10 -55.08 31.10
C ILE A 8 -39.16 -54.62 32.14
N PHE A 9 -39.67 -53.39 31.91
CA PHE A 9 -41.04 -52.84 32.11
C PHE A 9 -41.53 -52.10 33.40
N SER A 10 -41.81 -50.80 33.18
CA SER A 10 -43.14 -50.12 33.26
C SER A 10 -43.79 -49.59 34.56
N ARG A 11 -44.00 -48.25 34.52
CA ARG A 11 -45.27 -47.47 34.71
C ARG A 11 -45.97 -47.34 36.09
N HIS A 12 -46.31 -46.06 36.35
CA HIS A 12 -47.57 -45.48 36.89
C HIS A 12 -47.66 -44.91 38.33
N LEU A 13 -47.97 -43.60 38.36
CA LEU A 13 -48.91 -42.84 39.22
C LEU A 13 -48.63 -42.51 40.71
N ARG A 14 -48.56 -41.18 40.96
CA ARG A 14 -49.14 -40.36 42.07
C ARG A 14 -49.05 -40.91 43.53
N SER A 15 -48.52 -40.16 44.50
CA SER A 15 -49.20 -38.94 45.02
C SER A 15 -48.41 -38.16 46.09
N ASN A 16 -48.75 -36.86 46.19
CA ASN A 16 -48.97 -36.02 47.39
C ASN A 16 -47.86 -35.51 48.34
N ALA A 17 -47.74 -34.17 48.32
CA ALA A 17 -47.91 -33.23 49.46
C ALA A 17 -46.68 -32.57 50.14
N SER A 18 -46.88 -31.26 50.41
CA SER A 18 -46.17 -30.32 51.30
C SER A 18 -44.67 -30.07 51.08
N ASN A 19 -44.32 -28.88 50.57
CA ASN A 19 -44.02 -27.75 51.47
C ASN A 19 -44.01 -26.38 50.74
N ASN A 20 -44.49 -25.34 51.43
CA ASN A 20 -44.48 -23.93 50.98
C ASN A 20 -43.17 -23.24 51.37
N THR A 21 -42.67 -22.30 50.54
CA THR A 21 -42.10 -20.97 50.88
C THR A 21 -41.44 -20.33 49.63
N PRO A 22 -41.24 -19.00 49.57
CA PRO A 22 -41.66 -18.25 48.37
C PRO A 22 -40.54 -17.79 47.43
N PHE A 23 -40.98 -17.31 46.25
CA PHE A 23 -40.16 -16.63 45.25
C PHE A 23 -39.47 -15.37 45.81
N THR A 24 -38.15 -15.28 45.61
CA THR A 24 -37.40 -14.01 45.70
C THR A 24 -37.16 -13.49 44.28
N THR A 25 -37.67 -12.29 43.97
CA THR A 25 -37.39 -11.63 42.69
C THR A 25 -35.95 -11.11 42.67
N TYR A 26 -35.14 -11.59 41.71
CA TYR A 26 -33.79 -11.09 41.49
C TYR A 26 -33.84 -9.79 40.68
N THR A 27 -33.44 -8.67 41.28
CA THR A 27 -33.28 -7.40 40.57
C THR A 27 -31.89 -7.38 39.90
N PRO A 28 -31.77 -7.20 38.58
CA PRO A 28 -30.46 -7.08 37.94
C PRO A 28 -29.80 -5.75 38.35
N ALA A 29 -28.50 -5.81 38.66
CA ALA A 29 -27.70 -4.62 38.95
C ALA A 29 -27.54 -3.74 37.70
N PRO A 30 -27.41 -2.41 37.85
CA PRO A 30 -27.22 -1.51 36.71
C PRO A 30 -25.86 -1.77 36.03
N THR A 31 -25.91 -2.01 34.73
CA THR A 31 -24.72 -2.14 33.88
C THR A 31 -23.94 -0.83 33.84
N MET A 32 -22.75 -0.82 34.46
CA MET A 32 -21.80 0.28 34.26
C MET A 32 -21.29 0.25 32.82
N SER A 33 -21.52 1.34 32.08
CA SER A 33 -20.92 1.54 30.76
C SER A 33 -19.39 1.65 30.91
N PRO A 34 -18.59 1.03 30.03
CA PRO A 34 -17.14 1.23 30.04
C PRO A 34 -16.80 2.71 29.77
N PRO A 35 -15.72 3.25 30.35
CA PRO A 35 -15.35 4.64 30.16
C PRO A 35 -15.00 4.92 28.69
N PHE A 36 -15.46 6.06 28.18
CA PHE A 36 -15.04 6.59 26.88
C PHE A 36 -13.51 6.73 26.87
N GLN A 37 -12.82 5.90 26.08
CA GLN A 37 -11.45 6.20 25.68
C GLN A 37 -11.50 7.44 24.79
N SER A 38 -10.90 8.54 25.25
CA SER A 38 -10.74 9.74 24.43
C SER A 38 -9.90 9.38 23.20
N LYS A 39 -10.41 9.72 22.00
CA LYS A 39 -9.61 9.64 20.77
C LYS A 39 -8.26 10.34 21.01
N PRO A 40 -7.13 9.77 20.56
CA PRO A 40 -5.88 10.50 20.57
C PRO A 40 -6.06 11.80 19.76
N SER A 41 -5.53 12.90 20.26
CA SER A 41 -5.54 14.19 19.55
C SER A 41 -4.95 14.01 18.16
N PRO A 42 -5.56 14.57 17.10
CA PRO A 42 -4.97 14.50 15.78
C PRO A 42 -3.58 15.13 15.80
N VAL A 43 -2.58 14.39 15.32
CA VAL A 43 -1.25 14.96 15.05
C VAL A 43 -1.47 16.11 14.08
N THR A 44 -1.18 17.33 14.52
CA THR A 44 -1.43 18.51 13.71
C THR A 44 -0.55 18.45 12.47
N TYR A 45 -1.17 18.19 11.31
CA TYR A 45 -0.49 18.24 10.03
C TYR A 45 -0.02 19.68 9.78
N GLN A 46 1.22 19.98 10.19
CA GLN A 46 1.90 21.19 9.78
C GLN A 46 2.29 21.02 8.31
N ALA A 47 1.40 21.48 7.45
CA ALA A 47 1.67 21.64 6.03
C ALA A 47 3.05 22.30 5.85
N PRO A 48 3.97 21.70 5.08
CA PRO A 48 5.10 22.47 4.58
C PRO A 48 4.54 23.65 3.79
N LEU A 49 5.26 24.78 3.77
CA LEU A 49 4.94 25.90 2.88
C LEU A 49 5.16 25.44 1.43
N LEU A 50 4.13 24.82 0.86
CA LEU A 50 4.11 24.24 -0.47
C LEU A 50 3.38 25.17 -1.43
N PHE A 51 4.10 25.54 -2.48
CA PHE A 51 3.69 26.57 -3.42
C PHE A 51 2.79 25.96 -4.52
N PRO A 52 1.69 26.63 -4.93
CA PRO A 52 0.78 26.14 -5.98
C PRO A 52 1.45 25.82 -7.33
N GLU A 53 2.66 26.32 -7.56
CA GLU A 53 3.48 26.15 -8.76
C GLU A 53 3.87 24.69 -9.11
N MET A 54 3.64 23.73 -8.21
CA MET A 54 3.82 22.30 -8.49
C MET A 54 2.59 21.64 -9.14
N LEU A 55 1.45 22.34 -9.16
CA LEU A 55 0.23 21.87 -9.81
C LEU A 55 0.30 22.15 -11.32
N LEU A 56 -0.36 21.33 -12.13
CA LEU A 56 -0.57 21.64 -13.55
C LEU A 56 -1.34 22.97 -13.70
N PRO A 57 -0.95 23.85 -14.65
CA PRO A 57 -1.80 24.96 -15.04
C PRO A 57 -2.98 24.49 -15.90
N GLU A 58 -4.11 25.21 -15.84
CA GLU A 58 -5.33 24.85 -16.57
C GLU A 58 -5.11 24.55 -18.07
N PRO A 59 -5.79 23.52 -18.62
CA PRO A 59 -5.47 22.99 -19.94
C PRO A 59 -5.96 23.87 -21.10
N MET A 60 -5.02 24.44 -21.87
CA MET A 60 -5.28 24.95 -23.21
C MET A 60 -5.29 23.84 -24.27
N PHE A 61 -6.27 22.93 -24.24
CA PHE A 61 -6.50 21.98 -25.33
C PHE A 61 -7.97 21.92 -25.77
N LYS A 62 -8.19 22.00 -27.09
CA LYS A 62 -9.51 21.79 -27.72
C LYS A 62 -9.65 20.32 -28.11
N PRO A 63 -10.78 19.65 -27.82
CA PRO A 63 -10.96 18.25 -28.14
C PRO A 63 -11.00 18.01 -29.66
N ILE A 64 -10.42 16.89 -30.10
CA ILE A 64 -10.50 16.41 -31.47
C ILE A 64 -11.90 15.79 -31.70
N PRO A 65 -12.62 16.13 -32.79
CA PRO A 65 -13.92 15.53 -33.07
C PRO A 65 -13.83 14.01 -33.28
N TRP A 66 -14.74 13.29 -32.61
CA TRP A 66 -14.90 11.82 -32.63
C TRP A 66 -15.05 11.21 -34.03
N GLU A 67 -15.42 12.03 -35.01
CA GLU A 67 -15.71 11.67 -36.41
C GLU A 67 -14.47 11.25 -37.22
N ASN A 68 -13.26 11.43 -36.67
CA ASN A 68 -11.99 11.14 -37.36
C ASN A 68 -11.34 9.79 -36.98
N ILE A 69 -11.92 9.01 -36.06
CA ILE A 69 -11.36 7.73 -35.62
C ILE A 69 -11.78 6.62 -36.59
N LYS A 70 -10.82 6.07 -37.36
CA LYS A 70 -11.06 4.87 -38.19
C LYS A 70 -10.85 3.60 -37.36
N PRO A 71 -11.69 2.56 -37.50
CA PRO A 71 -11.50 1.29 -36.82
C PRO A 71 -10.25 0.56 -37.36
N ALA A 72 -9.40 0.07 -36.47
CA ALA A 72 -8.22 -0.72 -36.82
C ALA A 72 -8.62 -2.08 -37.43
N GLY A 73 -7.95 -2.47 -38.51
CA GLY A 73 -8.13 -3.78 -39.14
C GLY A 73 -7.57 -4.92 -38.29
N LYS A 74 -8.12 -6.12 -38.46
CA LYS A 74 -7.62 -7.34 -37.81
C LYS A 74 -6.24 -7.69 -38.37
N CYS A 75 -5.24 -7.82 -37.50
CA CYS A 75 -3.95 -8.43 -37.82
C CYS A 75 -3.87 -9.86 -37.24
N GLU A 76 -3.22 -10.75 -37.99
CA GLU A 76 -3.13 -12.17 -37.67
C GLU A 76 -1.98 -12.48 -36.70
N VAL A 77 -2.13 -13.55 -35.91
CA VAL A 77 -1.20 -13.88 -34.82
C VAL A 77 -0.11 -14.83 -35.32
N GLY A 78 1.15 -14.35 -35.33
CA GLY A 78 2.34 -15.16 -35.57
C GLY A 78 2.69 -16.08 -34.38
N PRO A 79 3.51 -17.13 -34.59
CA PRO A 79 3.76 -18.16 -33.58
C PRO A 79 4.63 -17.66 -32.41
N LYS A 80 4.28 -18.12 -31.20
CA LYS A 80 5.02 -17.80 -29.96
C LYS A 80 6.36 -18.54 -29.91
N ASN A 81 7.44 -17.83 -29.61
CA ASN A 81 8.74 -18.42 -29.28
C ASN A 81 8.77 -18.87 -27.80
N PRO A 82 9.58 -19.88 -27.43
CA PRO A 82 9.61 -20.42 -26.07
C PRO A 82 10.35 -19.52 -25.09
N ARG A 83 10.00 -19.65 -23.80
CA ARG A 83 10.47 -18.80 -22.69
C ARG A 83 11.91 -19.13 -22.31
N HIS A 84 12.70 -18.10 -21.99
CA HIS A 84 13.83 -18.25 -21.09
C HIS A 84 13.34 -18.09 -19.63
N THR A 85 14.02 -18.75 -18.70
CA THR A 85 13.67 -18.81 -17.27
C THR A 85 14.43 -17.74 -16.48
N ASP A 86 13.75 -17.06 -15.55
CA ASP A 86 14.23 -15.87 -14.81
C ASP A 86 15.26 -16.13 -13.69
N ASP A 87 16.06 -17.20 -13.80
CA ASP A 87 16.84 -17.78 -12.68
C ASP A 87 18.22 -17.14 -12.41
N ASP A 88 18.55 -15.99 -13.05
CA ASP A 88 19.88 -15.35 -12.94
C ASP A 88 19.86 -13.82 -12.73
N LEU A 89 18.70 -13.18 -12.53
CA LEU A 89 18.56 -11.71 -12.54
C LEU A 89 18.51 -11.00 -11.18
N LEU A 90 18.89 -11.67 -10.08
CA LEU A 90 19.06 -11.07 -8.73
C LEU A 90 20.46 -11.19 -8.13
N LYS A 91 21.52 -11.36 -8.95
CA LYS A 91 22.92 -11.35 -8.47
C LYS A 91 23.57 -9.97 -8.64
N GLY A 92 23.36 -9.11 -7.64
CA GLY A 92 23.99 -7.78 -7.61
C GLY A 92 23.80 -7.03 -6.29
N GLY A 93 24.31 -7.58 -5.18
CA GLY A 93 24.33 -6.96 -3.84
C GLY A 93 22.94 -6.90 -3.17
N ASP A 94 22.69 -7.48 -1.99
CA ASP A 94 23.57 -8.18 -1.05
C ASP A 94 22.87 -9.44 -0.53
N GLY A 95 23.64 -10.52 -0.35
CA GLY A 95 23.13 -11.77 0.20
C GLY A 95 23.09 -11.74 1.72
N GLU A 96 22.21 -10.91 2.31
CA GLU A 96 21.95 -10.97 3.76
C GLU A 96 21.19 -12.28 4.07
N ASN A 97 21.78 -13.15 4.88
CA ASN A 97 21.16 -14.42 5.26
C ASN A 97 19.96 -14.17 6.18
N ILE A 98 18.89 -14.95 6.00
CA ILE A 98 17.71 -14.90 6.87
C ILE A 98 18.08 -15.17 8.34
N ASP A 99 19.07 -16.03 8.57
CA ASP A 99 19.61 -16.31 9.91
C ASP A 99 20.30 -15.08 10.53
N ASP A 100 20.98 -14.24 9.74
CA ASP A 100 21.70 -13.06 10.25
C ASP A 100 20.72 -11.95 10.69
N ILE A 101 19.63 -11.77 9.94
CA ILE A 101 18.55 -10.83 10.29
C ILE A 101 17.82 -11.30 11.55
N LEU A 102 17.50 -12.60 11.65
CA LEU A 102 16.87 -13.18 12.83
C LEU A 102 17.82 -13.19 14.05
N ALA A 103 19.11 -13.44 13.86
CA ALA A 103 20.12 -13.35 14.92
C ALA A 103 20.26 -11.91 15.45
N SER A 104 20.11 -10.89 14.60
CA SER A 104 20.13 -9.48 15.05
C SER A 104 19.01 -9.12 16.05
N MET A 105 17.96 -9.94 16.13
CA MET A 105 16.87 -9.80 17.11
C MET A 105 17.17 -10.51 18.44
N GLY A 106 18.16 -11.41 18.48
CA GLY A 106 18.65 -12.09 19.68
C GLY A 106 19.96 -11.48 20.16
N GLY A 107 19.89 -10.60 21.17
CA GLY A 107 21.08 -9.96 21.72
C GLY A 107 21.95 -10.93 22.52
N ASP A 108 23.03 -11.45 21.91
CA ASP A 108 24.09 -12.19 22.61
C ASP A 108 25.24 -11.24 23.00
N GLY A 109 25.14 -10.70 24.20
CA GLY A 109 26.18 -9.89 24.82
C GLY A 109 27.20 -10.75 25.56
N SER A 110 28.13 -11.37 24.82
CA SER A 110 29.18 -12.18 25.42
C SER A 110 30.13 -11.33 26.30
N ILE A 111 30.03 -11.48 27.62
CA ILE A 111 31.00 -11.01 28.62
C ILE A 111 31.59 -12.25 29.32
N PRO A 112 32.90 -12.33 29.62
CA PRO A 112 33.52 -13.56 30.10
C PRO A 112 33.04 -14.01 31.47
N LEU A 113 33.10 -15.32 31.70
CA LEU A 113 32.88 -15.98 32.99
C LEU A 113 34.11 -15.75 33.89
N ASP A 114 33.89 -15.25 35.10
CA ASP A 114 34.76 -15.46 36.26
C ASP A 114 33.93 -16.23 37.32
N ASP A 115 34.49 -17.32 37.84
CA ASP A 115 33.81 -18.25 38.75
C ASP A 115 33.87 -17.77 40.23
N GLU A 116 32.71 -17.55 40.89
CA GLU A 116 32.57 -17.76 42.34
C GLU A 116 31.18 -18.31 42.70
N GLU A 117 31.14 -19.40 43.48
CA GLU A 117 29.90 -19.97 44.06
C GLU A 117 29.43 -19.16 45.27
N MET A 118 28.13 -18.87 45.41
CA MET A 118 27.47 -18.97 46.73
C MET A 118 25.92 -18.96 46.74
N ASP A 119 25.40 -20.02 47.36
CA ASP A 119 24.19 -20.13 48.21
C ASP A 119 22.75 -20.02 47.62
N ASN A 120 21.85 -20.83 48.20
CA ASN A 120 20.45 -21.02 47.80
C ASN A 120 19.49 -20.45 48.87
N SER A 121 18.48 -19.65 48.50
CA SER A 121 17.31 -19.39 49.36
C SER A 121 16.06 -18.85 48.62
N ASP A 122 15.21 -19.76 48.11
CA ASP A 122 13.73 -19.66 48.06
C ASP A 122 13.05 -18.55 47.18
N PRO A 123 11.72 -18.61 46.89
CA PRO A 123 11.32 -18.69 45.49
C PRO A 123 10.15 -17.78 45.06
N SER A 124 10.29 -17.09 43.92
CA SER A 124 9.12 -16.61 43.16
C SER A 124 9.48 -16.38 41.69
N LEU A 125 9.68 -17.47 40.95
CA LEU A 125 9.61 -17.42 39.49
C LEU A 125 8.15 -17.25 39.08
N ASP A 126 7.73 -16.00 38.98
CA ASP A 126 6.47 -15.60 38.39
C ASP A 126 6.51 -15.95 36.90
N THR A 127 5.97 -17.12 36.54
CA THR A 127 5.91 -17.63 35.18
C THR A 127 4.80 -16.92 34.42
N ASN A 128 5.09 -15.73 33.87
CA ASN A 128 4.14 -15.01 33.05
C ASN A 128 4.76 -14.40 31.77
N GLU A 129 4.16 -14.85 30.66
CA GLU A 129 4.09 -14.17 29.36
C GLU A 129 5.41 -14.01 28.57
N GLU A 130 5.67 -15.02 27.72
CA GLU A 130 6.06 -14.73 26.34
C GLU A 130 5.04 -13.74 25.75
N GLN A 131 5.37 -12.45 25.80
CA GLN A 131 4.66 -11.44 25.04
C GLN A 131 4.93 -11.66 23.55
N THR A 132 4.13 -12.54 22.96
CA THR A 132 3.95 -12.62 21.51
C THR A 132 3.52 -11.24 21.03
N ALA A 133 4.48 -10.47 20.54
CA ALA A 133 4.25 -9.09 20.12
C ALA A 133 3.20 -9.08 19.02
N GLN A 134 1.97 -8.69 19.37
CA GLN A 134 0.84 -8.76 18.46
C GLN A 134 1.13 -7.83 17.27
N ILE A 135 1.34 -8.43 16.09
CA ILE A 135 1.70 -7.70 14.87
C ILE A 135 0.60 -6.67 14.59
N LYS A 136 0.97 -5.39 14.72
CA LYS A 136 0.06 -4.27 14.62
C LYS A 136 0.06 -3.74 13.19
N TYR A 137 -0.89 -4.23 12.40
CA TYR A 137 -1.14 -3.74 11.04
C TYR A 137 -1.70 -2.32 11.03
N THR A 138 -1.39 -1.59 9.98
CA THR A 138 -1.95 -0.29 9.62
C THR A 138 -3.48 -0.43 9.42
N PRO A 139 -4.30 0.37 10.11
CA PRO A 139 -5.74 0.37 9.88
C PRO A 139 -6.12 0.86 8.47
N TYR A 140 -7.01 0.14 7.79
CA TYR A 140 -7.53 0.48 6.47
C TYR A 140 -9.01 0.14 6.30
N THR A 141 -9.66 0.79 5.32
CA THR A 141 -11.00 0.43 4.85
C THR A 141 -10.89 -0.41 3.58
N PHE A 142 -11.40 -1.65 3.60
CA PHE A 142 -11.45 -2.52 2.42
C PHE A 142 -12.68 -2.21 1.56
N VAL A 143 -12.48 -1.45 0.48
CA VAL A 143 -13.54 -0.95 -0.39
C VAL A 143 -13.89 -2.02 -1.43
N SER A 144 -14.79 -2.93 -1.07
CA SER A 144 -15.22 -4.06 -1.91
C SER A 144 -16.70 -4.02 -2.33
N THR A 145 -17.36 -2.87 -2.16
CA THR A 145 -18.74 -2.62 -2.60
C THR A 145 -18.88 -1.23 -3.19
N THR A 146 -19.84 -1.03 -4.09
CA THR A 146 -20.13 0.30 -4.67
C THR A 146 -20.60 1.31 -3.63
N SER A 147 -21.25 0.87 -2.53
CA SER A 147 -21.64 1.75 -1.42
C SER A 147 -20.42 2.33 -0.70
N LEU A 148 -19.45 1.48 -0.34
CA LEU A 148 -18.19 1.95 0.28
C LEU A 148 -17.38 2.84 -0.66
N LEU A 149 -17.39 2.51 -1.96
CA LEU A 149 -16.69 3.30 -2.98
C LEU A 149 -17.34 4.67 -3.20
N ALA A 150 -18.68 4.76 -3.20
CA ALA A 150 -19.40 6.02 -3.29
C ALA A 150 -19.06 6.95 -2.11
N THR A 151 -18.91 6.39 -0.90
CA THR A 151 -18.42 7.15 0.28
C THR A 151 -16.97 7.59 0.10
N LEU A 152 -16.07 6.74 -0.39
CA LEU A 152 -14.67 7.11 -0.64
C LEU A 152 -14.56 8.22 -1.70
N VAL A 153 -15.35 8.17 -2.77
CA VAL A 153 -15.41 9.23 -3.79
C VAL A 153 -15.82 10.56 -3.14
N ASP A 154 -16.78 10.57 -2.21
CA ASP A 154 -17.15 11.79 -1.48
C ASP A 154 -16.05 12.28 -0.52
N THR A 155 -15.33 11.38 0.15
CA THR A 155 -14.16 11.74 0.99
C THR A 155 -13.07 12.41 0.13
N LEU A 156 -12.75 11.83 -1.03
CA LEU A 156 -11.76 12.36 -1.95
C LEU A 156 -12.18 13.72 -2.52
N CYS A 157 -13.46 13.92 -2.85
CA CYS A 157 -13.99 15.23 -3.29
C CYS A 157 -13.89 16.34 -2.23
N ASN A 158 -13.85 15.98 -0.95
CA ASN A 158 -13.65 16.92 0.17
C ASN A 158 -12.19 17.02 0.64
N THR A 159 -11.26 16.30 0.00
CA THR A 159 -9.84 16.30 0.38
C THR A 159 -9.16 17.56 -0.16
N PRO A 160 -8.37 18.29 0.63
CA PRO A 160 -7.63 19.46 0.14
C PRO A 160 -6.65 19.10 -0.98
N THR A 161 -6.60 19.92 -2.03
CA THR A 161 -5.63 19.77 -3.14
C THR A 161 -4.31 20.49 -2.89
N THR A 162 -4.26 21.42 -1.93
CA THR A 162 -3.03 22.13 -1.54
C THR A 162 -2.85 22.10 -0.02
N PRO A 163 -1.74 21.55 0.50
CA PRO A 163 -0.72 20.78 -0.23
C PRO A 163 -1.30 19.46 -0.79
N PRO A 164 -0.57 18.77 -1.70
CA PRO A 164 -0.98 17.46 -2.19
C PRO A 164 -1.23 16.46 -1.06
N ALA A 165 -2.37 15.77 -1.14
CA ALA A 165 -2.94 15.02 -0.02
C ALA A 165 -3.23 13.53 -0.31
N ILE A 166 -3.16 13.11 -1.58
CA ILE A 166 -3.53 11.76 -2.02
C ILE A 166 -2.26 11.04 -2.50
N CYS A 167 -1.83 10.01 -1.77
CA CYS A 167 -0.88 9.02 -2.30
C CYS A 167 -1.66 7.87 -2.93
N LEU A 168 -1.20 7.36 -4.08
CA LEU A 168 -1.84 6.27 -4.80
C LEU A 168 -0.82 5.22 -5.25
N ARG A 169 -1.25 3.96 -5.32
CA ARG A 169 -0.52 2.86 -5.95
C ARG A 169 -1.45 1.79 -6.52
N VAL A 170 -1.06 1.20 -7.64
CA VAL A 170 -1.69 0.03 -8.25
C VAL A 170 -0.94 -1.25 -7.86
N GLU A 171 -1.67 -2.31 -7.49
CA GLU A 171 -1.10 -3.64 -7.20
C GLU A 171 -1.88 -4.74 -7.95
N GLY A 172 -1.16 -5.75 -8.45
CA GLY A 172 -1.73 -6.88 -9.18
C GLY A 172 -0.71 -7.68 -9.98
N ILE A 173 -1.20 -8.62 -10.79
CA ILE A 173 -0.35 -9.46 -11.65
C ILE A 173 0.12 -8.66 -12.87
N GLU A 174 1.43 -8.64 -13.12
CA GLU A 174 2.05 -8.00 -14.30
C GLU A 174 1.61 -6.54 -14.54
N VAL A 175 1.39 -5.72 -13.49
CA VAL A 175 0.78 -4.36 -13.56
C VAL A 175 1.27 -3.55 -14.77
N SER A 176 0.45 -3.58 -15.83
CA SER A 176 0.65 -3.04 -17.17
C SER A 176 -0.62 -3.33 -18.00
N ARG A 177 -0.65 -2.89 -19.24
CA ARG A 177 -1.63 -3.29 -20.28
C ARG A 177 -1.76 -4.80 -20.53
N TYR A 178 -0.75 -5.60 -20.18
CA TYR A 178 -0.74 -7.05 -20.40
C TYR A 178 -1.17 -7.84 -19.15
N GLY A 179 -1.26 -7.17 -18.00
CA GLY A 179 -1.53 -7.76 -16.70
C GLY A 179 -2.96 -7.53 -16.19
N THR A 180 -3.06 -7.33 -14.87
CA THR A 180 -4.31 -7.10 -14.14
C THR A 180 -4.10 -6.13 -12.99
N ILE A 181 -5.17 -5.42 -12.61
CA ILE A 181 -5.21 -4.66 -11.35
C ILE A 181 -6.07 -5.44 -10.34
N SER A 182 -5.45 -5.79 -9.22
CA SER A 182 -6.07 -6.54 -8.14
C SER A 182 -6.59 -5.61 -7.04
N ILE A 183 -5.76 -4.63 -6.66
CA ILE A 183 -6.00 -3.63 -5.62
C ILE A 183 -5.56 -2.27 -6.13
N LEU A 184 -6.34 -1.23 -5.82
CA LEU A 184 -5.87 0.15 -5.84
C LEU A 184 -5.75 0.64 -4.39
N ALA A 185 -4.54 1.01 -3.98
CA ALA A 185 -4.26 1.51 -2.64
C ALA A 185 -4.24 3.04 -2.65
N ILE A 186 -4.92 3.65 -1.68
CA ILE A 186 -4.97 5.11 -1.49
C ILE A 186 -4.68 5.43 -0.02
N HIS A 187 -3.80 6.39 0.22
CA HIS A 187 -3.56 7.01 1.52
C HIS A 187 -3.91 8.50 1.45
N ILE A 188 -4.82 8.95 2.32
CA ILE A 188 -5.23 10.35 2.41
C ILE A 188 -4.50 10.99 3.60
N ILE A 189 -3.51 11.83 3.29
CA ILE A 189 -2.50 12.31 4.24
C ILE A 189 -3.09 13.11 5.42
N PRO A 190 -3.93 14.15 5.22
CA PRO A 190 -4.38 15.01 6.33
C PRO A 190 -5.26 14.29 7.35
N GLN A 191 -6.00 13.26 6.90
CA GLN A 191 -6.88 12.42 7.70
C GLN A 191 -6.16 11.20 8.29
N ASN A 192 -5.00 10.83 7.72
CA ASN A 192 -4.29 9.57 7.98
C ASN A 192 -5.21 8.35 7.76
N GLU A 193 -6.00 8.38 6.68
CA GLU A 193 -6.96 7.34 6.31
C GLU A 193 -6.46 6.51 5.12
N ASN A 194 -6.56 5.19 5.24
CA ASN A 194 -6.07 4.23 4.24
C ASN A 194 -7.24 3.46 3.62
N TYR A 195 -7.20 3.28 2.31
CA TYR A 195 -8.20 2.56 1.54
C TYR A 195 -7.54 1.55 0.60
N LEU A 196 -8.05 0.32 0.63
CA LEU A 196 -7.70 -0.72 -0.33
C LEU A 196 -8.95 -1.06 -1.14
N ILE A 197 -8.97 -0.63 -2.41
CA ILE A 197 -10.12 -0.82 -3.31
C ILE A 197 -9.95 -2.16 -4.02
N ASP A 198 -10.97 -3.02 -3.89
CA ASP A 198 -11.00 -4.35 -4.50
C ASP A 198 -11.35 -4.27 -5.98
N VAL A 199 -10.38 -3.84 -6.80
CA VAL A 199 -10.54 -3.69 -8.25
C VAL A 199 -10.82 -5.03 -8.93
N LEU A 200 -10.25 -6.14 -8.43
CA LEU A 200 -10.56 -7.49 -8.91
C LEU A 200 -12.07 -7.81 -8.85
N LYS A 201 -12.71 -7.44 -7.74
CA LYS A 201 -14.15 -7.67 -7.50
C LYS A 201 -15.04 -6.61 -8.17
N LEU A 202 -14.68 -5.34 -8.06
CA LEU A 202 -15.48 -4.21 -8.54
C LEU A 202 -15.33 -3.98 -10.06
N ARG A 203 -14.20 -4.37 -10.64
CA ARG A 203 -13.86 -4.18 -12.07
C ARG A 203 -14.09 -2.72 -12.48
N ALA A 204 -14.73 -2.48 -13.64
CA ALA A 204 -15.06 -1.13 -14.10
C ALA A 204 -15.89 -0.30 -13.10
N LEU A 205 -16.63 -0.92 -12.16
CA LEU A 205 -17.32 -0.17 -11.11
C LEU A 205 -16.35 0.48 -10.12
N ALA A 206 -15.11 0.00 -9.99
CA ALA A 206 -14.07 0.62 -9.16
C ALA A 206 -13.81 2.08 -9.58
N PHE A 207 -13.91 2.36 -10.89
CA PHE A 207 -13.61 3.66 -11.47
C PHE A 207 -14.87 4.47 -11.79
N ASN A 208 -15.97 3.80 -12.17
CA ASN A 208 -17.20 4.44 -12.68
C ASN A 208 -18.33 4.59 -11.65
N THR A 209 -18.17 4.13 -10.40
CA THR A 209 -19.21 4.33 -9.36
C THR A 209 -19.26 5.81 -8.93
N PRO A 210 -20.44 6.47 -8.98
CA PRO A 210 -20.57 7.85 -8.52
C PRO A 210 -20.55 8.00 -7.00
N GLY A 211 -20.20 9.19 -6.52
CA GLY A 211 -20.25 9.56 -5.10
C GLY A 211 -21.64 9.38 -4.47
N ALA A 212 -21.72 9.17 -3.16
CA ALA A 212 -22.99 9.10 -2.45
C ALA A 212 -23.65 10.49 -2.37
N ILE A 213 -22.84 11.56 -2.31
CA ILE A 213 -23.20 12.98 -2.33
C ILE A 213 -22.86 13.59 -3.70
N PHE A 214 -21.61 13.46 -4.17
CA PHE A 214 -21.15 14.06 -5.43
C PHE A 214 -21.48 13.15 -6.62
N LYS A 215 -22.76 13.14 -7.03
CA LYS A 215 -23.30 12.27 -8.09
C LYS A 215 -22.67 12.43 -9.48
N ASN A 216 -21.97 13.53 -9.73
CA ASN A 216 -21.24 13.81 -10.97
C ASN A 216 -19.73 13.48 -10.88
N LYS A 217 -19.24 13.08 -9.70
CA LYS A 217 -17.86 12.64 -9.49
C LYS A 217 -17.84 11.12 -9.27
N THR A 218 -16.77 10.53 -9.77
CA THR A 218 -16.39 9.12 -9.72
C THR A 218 -14.88 9.06 -9.45
N LEU A 219 -14.34 7.90 -9.10
CA LEU A 219 -12.88 7.76 -8.95
C LEU A 219 -12.14 8.09 -10.25
N LYS A 220 -12.65 7.68 -11.42
CA LYS A 220 -12.11 8.06 -12.75
C LYS A 220 -11.94 9.58 -12.87
N THR A 221 -13.02 10.32 -12.66
CA THR A 221 -13.03 11.81 -12.76
C THR A 221 -12.28 12.55 -11.65
N ILE A 222 -11.73 11.82 -10.66
CA ILE A 222 -10.84 12.37 -9.63
C ILE A 222 -9.39 12.14 -10.06
N LEU A 223 -9.07 10.95 -10.59
CA LEU A 223 -7.74 10.62 -11.09
C LEU A 223 -7.39 11.39 -12.37
N GLU A 224 -8.39 11.75 -13.18
CA GLU A 224 -8.25 12.54 -14.42
C GLU A 224 -8.25 14.06 -14.19
N ASP A 225 -8.50 14.53 -12.96
CA ASP A 225 -8.72 15.95 -12.66
C ASP A 225 -7.39 16.74 -12.63
N PRO A 226 -7.19 17.75 -13.49
CA PRO A 226 -5.95 18.53 -13.51
C PRO A 226 -5.72 19.33 -12.22
N GLU A 227 -6.75 19.57 -11.39
CA GLU A 227 -6.64 20.34 -10.15
C GLU A 227 -6.35 19.48 -8.91
N ILE A 228 -6.38 18.14 -9.04
CA ILE A 228 -6.20 17.20 -7.92
C ILE A 228 -4.82 16.54 -8.02
N PRO A 229 -3.80 16.98 -7.26
CA PRO A 229 -2.46 16.40 -7.36
C PRO A 229 -2.38 15.01 -6.74
N LEU A 230 -1.79 14.08 -7.48
CA LEU A 230 -1.60 12.69 -7.07
C LEU A 230 -0.12 12.43 -6.77
N LEU A 231 0.19 11.96 -5.57
CA LEU A 231 1.54 11.53 -5.19
C LEU A 231 1.73 10.06 -5.56
N LEU A 232 2.64 9.79 -6.50
CA LEU A 232 3.03 8.44 -6.91
C LEU A 232 4.56 8.29 -6.86
N PHE A 233 5.02 7.05 -6.80
CA PHE A 233 6.44 6.72 -6.99
C PHE A 233 6.58 5.91 -8.26
N ASP A 234 7.18 6.50 -9.31
CA ASP A 234 7.27 5.92 -10.64
C ASP A 234 5.89 5.59 -11.25
N CYS A 235 5.23 6.60 -11.81
CA CYS A 235 3.85 6.48 -12.29
C CYS A 235 3.66 5.61 -13.54
N ARG A 236 4.75 5.11 -14.16
CA ARG A 236 4.73 4.49 -15.49
C ARG A 236 3.86 3.24 -15.57
N LYS A 237 4.06 2.30 -14.64
CA LYS A 237 3.32 1.01 -14.62
C LYS A 237 1.86 1.20 -14.22
N ASP A 238 1.65 1.99 -13.19
CA ASP A 238 0.33 2.32 -12.65
C ASP A 238 -0.54 3.00 -13.71
N ASN A 239 0.00 3.97 -14.46
CA ASN A 239 -0.73 4.63 -15.53
C ASN A 239 -0.97 3.71 -16.73
N ASP A 240 0.04 2.95 -17.17
CA ASP A 240 -0.11 2.01 -18.29
C ASP A 240 -1.23 0.98 -18.03
N ALA A 241 -1.30 0.44 -16.81
CA ALA A 241 -2.37 -0.46 -16.39
C ALA A 241 -3.74 0.23 -16.32
N LEU A 242 -3.83 1.42 -15.71
CA LEU A 242 -5.10 2.15 -15.56
C LEU A 242 -5.69 2.57 -16.91
N VAL A 243 -4.85 3.06 -17.83
CA VAL A 243 -5.25 3.48 -19.18
C VAL A 243 -5.68 2.28 -20.02
N ASN A 244 -4.84 1.27 -20.15
CA ASN A 244 -5.09 0.18 -21.10
C ASN A 244 -6.09 -0.88 -20.60
N LEU A 245 -6.33 -0.99 -19.29
CA LEU A 245 -7.29 -1.94 -18.72
C LEU A 245 -8.64 -1.32 -18.32
N PHE A 246 -8.68 -0.01 -18.03
CA PHE A 246 -9.87 0.69 -17.51
C PHE A 246 -10.17 2.05 -18.16
N GLU A 247 -9.39 2.47 -19.16
CA GLU A 247 -9.50 3.76 -19.85
C GLU A 247 -9.33 4.96 -18.89
N VAL A 248 -8.59 4.81 -17.78
CA VAL A 248 -8.39 5.88 -16.77
C VAL A 248 -7.00 6.49 -16.94
N GLN A 249 -6.94 7.75 -17.35
CA GLN A 249 -5.68 8.50 -17.48
C GLN A 249 -5.39 9.28 -16.20
N MET A 250 -4.29 8.99 -15.50
CA MET A 250 -3.92 9.84 -14.37
C MET A 250 -3.44 11.22 -14.84
N ASN A 251 -3.86 12.24 -14.10
CA ASN A 251 -3.52 13.64 -14.33
C ASN A 251 -2.90 14.26 -13.07
N ASN A 252 -2.26 15.43 -13.21
CA ASN A 252 -1.61 16.18 -12.13
C ASN A 252 -0.70 15.33 -11.20
N VAL A 253 -0.02 14.34 -11.76
CA VAL A 253 0.86 13.45 -11.00
C VAL A 253 2.15 14.17 -10.61
N ILE A 254 2.53 14.00 -9.35
CA ILE A 254 3.86 14.33 -8.83
C ILE A 254 4.61 13.02 -8.65
N ASP A 255 5.50 12.70 -9.59
CA ASP A 255 6.35 11.52 -9.51
C ASP A 255 7.50 11.76 -8.52
N ILE A 256 7.41 11.11 -7.36
CA ILE A 256 8.35 11.26 -6.24
C ILE A 256 9.74 10.72 -6.61
N GLN A 257 9.84 9.76 -7.54
CA GLN A 257 11.14 9.26 -8.01
C GLN A 257 11.88 10.36 -8.80
N LEU A 258 11.18 11.05 -9.71
CA LEU A 258 11.73 12.20 -10.44
C LEU A 258 12.04 13.38 -9.52
N LEU A 259 11.19 13.65 -8.53
CA LEU A 259 11.43 14.67 -7.52
C LEU A 259 12.72 14.40 -6.72
N HIS A 260 12.96 13.14 -6.32
CA HIS A 260 14.21 12.73 -5.69
C HIS A 260 15.41 12.94 -6.62
N THR A 261 15.38 12.40 -7.86
CA THR A 261 16.51 12.54 -8.79
C THR A 261 16.85 14.00 -9.11
N ALA A 262 15.85 14.90 -9.19
CA ALA A 262 16.10 16.33 -9.37
C ALA A 262 16.81 16.99 -8.17
N CYS A 263 16.63 16.45 -6.96
CA CYS A 263 17.28 16.93 -5.75
C CYS A 263 18.73 16.49 -5.58
N GLU A 264 19.19 15.45 -6.29
CA GLU A 264 20.55 14.95 -6.05
C GLU A 264 21.59 16.04 -6.37
N PRO A 265 22.57 16.25 -5.47
CA PRO A 265 23.46 17.40 -5.55
C PRO A 265 24.42 17.32 -6.73
N GLN A 266 24.98 16.15 -7.03
CA GLN A 266 25.92 15.96 -8.13
C GLN A 266 25.19 15.58 -9.43
N PRO A 267 25.55 16.16 -10.59
CA PRO A 267 24.94 15.76 -11.86
C PRO A 267 25.08 14.26 -12.17
N GLN A 268 26.17 13.61 -11.76
CA GLN A 268 26.39 12.17 -11.96
C GLN A 268 25.40 11.30 -11.19
N GLU A 269 24.92 11.75 -10.03
CA GLU A 269 23.85 11.07 -9.26
C GLU A 269 22.50 11.16 -9.98
N ARG A 270 22.37 12.05 -10.98
CA ARG A 270 21.19 12.20 -11.86
C ARG A 270 21.28 11.40 -13.16
N GLU A 271 22.11 10.35 -13.19
CA GLU A 271 22.20 9.40 -14.32
C GLU A 271 21.22 8.23 -14.20
N LEU A 272 20.95 7.77 -12.98
CA LEU A 272 20.03 6.67 -12.68
C LEU A 272 18.92 7.15 -11.75
N VAL A 273 17.76 6.52 -11.81
CA VAL A 273 16.72 6.70 -10.78
C VAL A 273 16.94 5.72 -9.63
N MET A 274 16.63 6.16 -8.41
CA MET A 274 16.75 5.33 -7.21
C MET A 274 15.44 4.60 -6.90
N SER A 275 15.53 3.43 -6.26
CA SER A 275 14.38 2.73 -5.70
C SER A 275 13.90 3.41 -4.40
N LEU A 276 12.65 3.15 -4.00
CA LEU A 276 12.14 3.71 -2.74
C LEU A 276 12.97 3.24 -1.53
N SER A 277 13.41 1.97 -1.48
CA SER A 277 14.31 1.47 -0.42
C SER A 277 15.60 2.28 -0.35
N GLY A 278 16.26 2.47 -1.50
CA GLY A 278 17.51 3.22 -1.57
C GLY A 278 17.34 4.66 -1.09
N ILE A 279 16.22 5.31 -1.39
CA ILE A 279 15.94 6.69 -0.94
C ILE A 279 15.73 6.74 0.58
N LEU A 280 14.96 5.80 1.15
CA LEU A 280 14.71 5.74 2.59
C LEU A 280 16.01 5.53 3.38
N GLU A 281 16.91 4.71 2.85
CA GLU A 281 18.24 4.41 3.39
C GLU A 281 19.21 5.59 3.23
N GLN A 282 19.45 6.04 1.99
CA GLN A 282 20.40 7.10 1.66
C GLN A 282 20.05 8.44 2.33
N LYS A 283 18.76 8.73 2.51
CA LYS A 283 18.29 9.97 3.16
C LYS A 283 17.88 9.78 4.64
N ALA A 284 18.02 8.57 5.20
CA ALA A 284 17.68 8.22 6.59
C ALA A 284 16.30 8.77 7.05
N LEU A 285 15.26 8.56 6.23
CA LEU A 285 13.92 9.16 6.44
C LEU A 285 13.05 8.40 7.43
N LEU A 286 13.51 7.22 7.86
CA LEU A 286 12.93 6.35 8.85
C LEU A 286 13.94 6.15 9.97
N ASP A 287 13.48 5.98 11.21
CA ASP A 287 14.37 5.43 12.23
C ASP A 287 14.71 3.96 11.94
N TRP A 288 15.72 3.42 12.61
CA TRP A 288 16.19 2.05 12.32
C TRP A 288 15.11 0.98 12.54
N ARG A 289 14.17 1.18 13.48
CA ARG A 289 13.08 0.23 13.75
C ARG A 289 12.00 0.35 12.68
N GLU A 290 11.63 1.57 12.31
CA GLU A 290 10.73 1.82 11.18
C GLU A 290 11.27 1.20 9.87
N LEU A 291 12.56 1.40 9.59
CA LEU A 291 13.21 0.87 8.37
C LEU A 291 13.29 -0.66 8.39
N GLN A 292 13.67 -1.27 9.50
CA GLN A 292 13.73 -2.74 9.61
C GLN A 292 12.33 -3.36 9.52
N ALA A 293 11.31 -2.78 10.16
CA ALA A 293 9.93 -3.26 10.02
C ALA A 293 9.44 -3.20 8.57
N TRP A 294 9.73 -2.11 7.85
CA TRP A 294 9.42 -1.95 6.42
C TRP A 294 10.14 -3.01 5.56
N ARG A 295 11.45 -3.23 5.81
CA ARG A 295 12.26 -4.27 5.13
C ARG A 295 11.73 -5.68 5.37
N VAL A 296 11.44 -6.04 6.63
CA VAL A 296 10.90 -7.36 6.99
C VAL A 296 9.56 -7.60 6.29
N ASN A 297 8.67 -6.60 6.26
CA ASN A 297 7.38 -6.76 5.57
C ASN A 297 7.51 -6.88 4.04
N LYS A 298 8.49 -6.21 3.41
CA LYS A 298 8.86 -6.44 2.00
C LYS A 298 9.32 -7.87 1.76
N LEU A 299 10.22 -8.38 2.60
CA LEU A 299 10.76 -9.74 2.49
C LEU A 299 9.65 -10.78 2.68
N VAL A 300 8.86 -10.69 3.76
CA VAL A 300 7.75 -11.60 4.04
C VAL A 300 6.74 -11.62 2.89
N THR A 301 6.39 -10.47 2.32
CA THR A 301 5.47 -10.42 1.17
C THR A 301 6.06 -11.11 -0.07
N SER A 302 7.37 -10.98 -0.30
CA SER A 302 8.08 -11.66 -1.39
C SER A 302 8.16 -13.18 -1.18
N CYS A 303 8.36 -13.64 0.06
CA CYS A 303 8.35 -15.07 0.42
C CYS A 303 6.96 -15.69 0.24
N LEU A 304 5.90 -15.06 0.78
CA LEU A 304 4.51 -15.50 0.61
C LEU A 304 4.09 -15.57 -0.88
N SER A 305 4.70 -14.71 -1.70
CA SER A 305 4.56 -14.68 -3.15
C SER A 305 5.20 -15.91 -3.82
N ALA A 306 6.44 -16.25 -3.45
CA ALA A 306 7.19 -17.36 -4.03
C ALA A 306 6.70 -18.77 -3.60
N GLU A 307 6.16 -18.91 -2.38
CA GLU A 307 5.73 -20.22 -1.83
C GLU A 307 4.61 -20.90 -2.65
N GLU A 308 3.81 -20.14 -3.42
CA GLU A 308 2.58 -20.66 -4.03
C GLU A 308 2.76 -21.31 -5.41
N ASN A 309 3.98 -21.43 -5.94
CA ASN A 309 4.29 -22.03 -7.26
C ASN A 309 3.45 -21.45 -8.43
N ARG A 310 3.09 -20.17 -8.34
CA ARG A 310 2.41 -19.37 -9.37
C ARG A 310 3.19 -18.07 -9.54
N ASP A 311 2.95 -17.34 -10.64
CA ASP A 311 3.45 -15.97 -10.83
C ASP A 311 3.30 -15.18 -9.53
N ASP A 312 4.44 -14.78 -8.96
CA ASP A 312 4.67 -14.11 -7.68
C ASP A 312 3.54 -13.17 -7.22
N ARG A 313 2.95 -12.45 -8.18
CA ARG A 313 1.94 -11.42 -7.95
C ARG A 313 0.51 -11.96 -7.79
N TRP A 314 0.28 -13.27 -7.91
CA TRP A 314 -1.04 -13.90 -7.66
C TRP A 314 -1.55 -13.65 -6.24
N ILE A 315 -0.65 -13.46 -5.28
CA ILE A 315 -0.97 -13.16 -3.88
C ILE A 315 -1.95 -11.97 -3.71
N PHE A 316 -1.87 -10.95 -4.56
CA PHE A 316 -2.78 -9.80 -4.54
C PHE A 316 -4.23 -10.13 -4.96
N ASN A 317 -4.46 -11.27 -5.63
CA ASN A 317 -5.79 -11.75 -6.01
C ASN A 317 -6.48 -12.58 -4.91
N GLN A 318 -5.78 -12.97 -3.84
CA GLN A 318 -6.36 -13.77 -2.77
C GLN A 318 -7.47 -13.01 -2.03
N ARG A 319 -8.56 -13.72 -1.68
CA ARG A 319 -9.69 -13.18 -0.90
C ARG A 319 -10.12 -14.18 0.18
N PRO A 320 -10.24 -13.80 1.47
CA PRO A 320 -9.93 -12.46 2.02
C PRO A 320 -8.45 -12.09 1.81
N LEU A 321 -8.18 -10.79 1.67
CA LEU A 321 -6.81 -10.31 1.46
C LEU A 321 -5.98 -10.60 2.72
N ASN A 322 -4.81 -11.20 2.54
CA ASN A 322 -3.88 -11.49 3.63
C ASN A 322 -3.43 -10.17 4.32
N PRO A 323 -3.44 -10.07 5.67
CA PRO A 323 -3.11 -8.83 6.37
C PRO A 323 -1.71 -8.27 6.08
N GLN A 324 -0.70 -9.12 5.95
CA GLN A 324 0.67 -8.74 5.59
C GLN A 324 0.73 -8.15 4.17
N VAL A 325 -0.05 -8.71 3.25
CA VAL A 325 -0.16 -8.21 1.87
C VAL A 325 -0.89 -6.85 1.84
N ALA A 326 -1.92 -6.69 2.67
CA ALA A 326 -2.59 -5.41 2.86
C ALA A 326 -1.62 -4.35 3.44
N GLU A 327 -0.76 -4.72 4.39
CA GLU A 327 0.30 -3.85 4.91
C GLU A 327 1.29 -3.46 3.80
N ALA A 328 1.71 -4.43 2.98
CA ALA A 328 2.66 -4.19 1.89
C ALA A 328 2.14 -3.21 0.82
N CYS A 329 0.81 -3.21 0.57
CA CYS A 329 0.15 -2.24 -0.30
C CYS A 329 0.19 -0.80 0.29
N LEU A 330 0.20 -0.66 1.61
CA LEU A 330 0.04 0.61 2.32
C LEU A 330 1.35 1.24 2.77
N GLN A 331 2.32 0.42 3.21
CA GLN A 331 3.56 0.90 3.83
C GLN A 331 4.32 1.89 2.96
N ASP A 332 4.35 1.68 1.64
CA ASP A 332 5.01 2.58 0.70
C ASP A 332 4.28 3.94 0.63
N LEU A 333 2.96 3.94 0.56
CA LEU A 333 2.15 5.17 0.50
C LEU A 333 2.34 6.07 1.74
N ILE A 334 2.48 5.45 2.91
CA ILE A 334 2.69 6.14 4.19
C ILE A 334 4.06 6.83 4.20
N VAL A 335 5.12 6.14 3.75
CA VAL A 335 6.47 6.73 3.72
C VAL A 335 6.65 7.73 2.57
N LEU A 336 5.89 7.62 1.47
CA LEU A 336 5.96 8.57 0.35
C LEU A 336 5.70 10.02 0.76
N ASN A 337 4.82 10.28 1.74
CA ASN A 337 4.65 11.63 2.28
C ASN A 337 5.92 12.14 2.99
N LYS A 338 6.64 11.29 3.75
CA LYS A 338 7.94 11.66 4.34
C LYS A 338 8.95 12.02 3.24
N VAL A 339 9.03 11.21 2.18
CA VAL A 339 9.91 11.43 1.01
C VAL A 339 9.57 12.73 0.28
N PHE A 340 8.29 12.96 -0.02
CA PHE A 340 7.80 14.16 -0.70
C PHE A 340 8.11 15.44 0.09
N VAL A 341 7.77 15.47 1.38
CA VAL A 341 8.04 16.64 2.25
C VAL A 341 9.53 16.94 2.36
N PHE A 342 10.38 15.92 2.49
CA PHE A 342 11.83 16.08 2.52
C PHE A 342 12.36 16.73 1.23
N HIS A 343 12.03 16.17 0.06
CA HIS A 343 12.56 16.64 -1.21
C HIS A 343 12.00 18.02 -1.61
N CYS A 344 10.74 18.34 -1.29
CA CYS A 344 10.18 19.67 -1.51
C CYS A 344 10.90 20.76 -0.67
N ARG A 345 11.25 20.45 0.58
CA ARG A 345 12.10 21.33 1.41
C ARG A 345 13.50 21.46 0.83
N LEU A 346 14.08 20.36 0.34
CA LEU A 346 15.41 20.32 -0.23
C LEU A 346 15.52 21.14 -1.53
N LEU A 347 14.58 21.02 -2.48
CA LEU A 347 14.51 21.90 -3.67
C LEU A 347 14.43 23.38 -3.28
N SER A 348 13.58 23.70 -2.31
CA SER A 348 13.36 25.09 -1.85
C SER A 348 14.63 25.67 -1.23
N ASN A 349 15.27 24.91 -0.33
CA ASN A 349 16.48 25.33 0.38
C ASN A 349 17.70 25.48 -0.56
N MET A 350 17.78 24.66 -1.62
CA MET A 350 18.84 24.76 -2.62
C MET A 350 18.56 25.79 -3.73
N GLY A 351 17.44 26.53 -3.69
CA GLY A 351 17.05 27.46 -4.75
C GLY A 351 16.65 26.78 -6.07
N ARG A 352 16.51 25.45 -6.07
CA ARG A 352 16.28 24.59 -7.25
C ARG A 352 14.82 24.58 -7.74
N ASN A 353 14.05 25.64 -7.47
CA ASN A 353 12.65 25.74 -7.90
C ASN A 353 12.48 25.64 -9.44
N HIS A 354 13.52 25.94 -10.21
CA HIS A 354 13.55 25.76 -11.67
C HIS A 354 13.47 24.28 -12.11
N TRP A 355 13.64 23.31 -11.20
CA TRP A 355 13.40 21.89 -11.48
C TRP A 355 11.93 21.50 -11.44
N LYS A 356 11.05 22.25 -10.77
CA LYS A 356 9.59 21.96 -10.74
C LYS A 356 9.00 21.74 -12.15
N PRO A 357 9.19 22.66 -13.13
CA PRO A 357 8.70 22.41 -14.49
C PRO A 357 9.40 21.23 -15.16
N ARG A 358 10.70 20.97 -14.92
CA ARG A 358 11.40 19.81 -15.50
C ARG A 358 10.82 18.49 -15.02
N ILE A 359 10.55 18.37 -13.71
CA ILE A 359 9.91 17.20 -13.10
C ILE A 359 8.51 17.02 -13.70
N ARG A 360 7.70 18.08 -13.71
CA ARG A 360 6.33 18.07 -14.26
C ARG A 360 6.30 17.65 -15.74
N ASP A 361 7.11 18.28 -16.57
CA ASP A 361 7.16 18.03 -18.02
C ASP A 361 7.64 16.60 -18.31
N GLU A 362 8.50 16.04 -17.46
CA GLU A 362 8.94 14.64 -17.55
C GLU A 362 7.90 13.65 -17.02
N THR A 363 7.19 13.97 -15.94
CA THR A 363 6.03 13.16 -15.49
C THR A 363 4.98 13.08 -16.59
N LEU A 364 4.72 14.18 -17.32
CA LEU A 364 3.82 14.18 -18.47
C LEU A 364 4.30 13.23 -19.59
N LYS A 365 5.62 13.15 -19.86
CA LYS A 365 6.17 12.13 -20.78
C LYS A 365 5.97 10.72 -20.25
N ARG A 366 6.23 10.47 -18.96
CA ARG A 366 6.03 9.16 -18.32
C ARG A 366 4.57 8.68 -18.42
N LEU A 367 3.62 9.60 -18.25
CA LEU A 367 2.19 9.30 -18.43
C LEU A 367 1.84 9.01 -19.89
N ALA A 368 2.38 9.78 -20.84
CA ALA A 368 2.15 9.60 -22.28
C ALA A 368 2.72 8.28 -22.86
N LEU A 369 3.60 7.57 -22.14
CA LEU A 369 4.06 6.22 -22.55
C LEU A 369 2.90 5.22 -22.67
N SER A 370 1.83 5.41 -21.90
CA SER A 370 0.63 4.56 -21.98
C SER A 370 -0.10 4.64 -23.33
N ASP A 371 0.10 5.71 -24.10
CA ASP A 371 -0.52 5.94 -25.42
C ASP A 371 0.23 5.23 -26.57
N ASP A 372 1.51 4.89 -26.40
CA ASP A 372 2.27 4.15 -27.41
C ASP A 372 1.91 2.66 -27.36
N PRO A 373 1.31 2.05 -28.41
CA PRO A 373 0.96 0.64 -28.41
C PRO A 373 2.16 -0.31 -28.30
N HIS A 374 3.39 0.14 -28.55
CA HIS A 374 4.62 -0.66 -28.44
C HIS A 374 5.33 -0.54 -27.09
N TYR A 375 4.88 0.37 -26.21
CA TYR A 375 5.44 0.49 -24.88
C TYR A 375 5.18 -0.77 -24.03
N ASP A 376 6.22 -1.23 -23.33
CA ASP A 376 6.14 -2.30 -22.34
C ASP A 376 6.59 -1.76 -20.98
N ALA A 377 5.63 -1.56 -20.07
CA ALA A 377 5.87 -1.10 -18.71
C ALA A 377 6.56 -2.14 -17.81
N CYS A 378 6.72 -3.39 -18.29
CA CYS A 378 7.48 -4.43 -17.62
C CYS A 378 8.94 -4.53 -18.10
N GLU A 379 9.35 -3.84 -19.19
CA GLU A 379 10.74 -3.88 -19.65
C GLU A 379 11.69 -3.13 -18.70
N VAL A 380 12.59 -3.89 -18.06
CA VAL A 380 13.48 -3.41 -16.99
C VAL A 380 14.43 -2.28 -17.44
N ASN A 381 14.76 -2.20 -18.73
CA ASN A 381 15.74 -1.25 -19.26
C ASN A 381 15.30 0.21 -19.10
N TYR A 382 14.03 0.53 -19.38
CA TYR A 382 13.51 1.89 -19.21
C TYR A 382 13.37 2.29 -17.73
N ALA A 383 13.22 1.31 -16.83
CA ALA A 383 12.93 1.58 -15.43
C ALA A 383 14.09 2.25 -14.67
N ARG A 384 15.35 2.04 -15.08
CA ARG A 384 16.56 2.39 -14.30
C ARG A 384 17.20 3.74 -14.64
N TRP A 385 17.05 4.23 -15.87
CA TRP A 385 17.69 5.47 -16.29
C TRP A 385 16.93 6.71 -15.83
N ALA A 386 17.67 7.72 -15.39
CA ALA A 386 17.14 9.06 -15.22
C ALA A 386 16.79 9.69 -16.59
N PRO A 387 15.96 10.75 -16.60
CA PRO A 387 15.58 11.41 -17.85
C PRO A 387 16.78 11.97 -18.62
N GLU A 388 16.70 11.93 -19.94
CA GLU A 388 17.82 12.31 -20.80
C GLU A 388 18.32 13.74 -20.51
N GLY A 389 19.65 13.87 -20.41
CA GLY A 389 20.31 15.15 -20.15
C GLY A 389 20.30 15.63 -18.70
N TRP A 390 19.54 15.01 -17.77
CA TRP A 390 19.52 15.45 -16.36
C TRP A 390 20.90 15.38 -15.70
N LYS A 391 21.72 14.39 -16.08
CA LYS A 391 23.14 14.26 -15.67
C LYS A 391 24.11 15.32 -16.21
N HIS A 392 23.65 16.17 -17.12
CA HIS A 392 24.44 17.25 -17.73
C HIS A 392 23.96 18.64 -17.32
N LEU A 393 22.84 18.73 -16.60
CA LEU A 393 22.38 19.97 -16.00
C LEU A 393 23.26 20.30 -14.79
N THR A 394 23.67 21.55 -14.68
CA THR A 394 24.28 22.15 -13.49
C THR A 394 23.30 23.18 -12.92
N ASP A 395 23.34 23.35 -11.60
CA ASP A 395 22.44 24.24 -10.86
C ASP A 395 22.97 25.68 -10.72
#